data_AF-A0A7V9H8M2-F1
#
_entry.id   AF-A0A7V9H8M2-F1
#
_cell.length_a   1.000
_cell.length_b   1.000
_cell.length_c   1.000
_cell.angle_alpha   90.00
_cell.angle_beta   90.00
_cell.angle_gamma   90.00
#
_symmetry.space_group_name_H-M   'P 1'
#
loop_
_entity.id
_entity.type
_entity.pdbx_description
1 polymer ?
#
loop_
_entity_poly.entity_id
_entity_poly.type
_entity_poly.pdbx_seq_one_letter_code
_entity_poly.pdbx_strand_id
1 'polypeptide(L)'
;MSPAPKKPTEEEVEKAKAKADEAFIKEQDAKQEEADARETAKAQVEAEGESTETEEVAPSTEPAAKAVPEGEDGPRAAADAAVAAPADADELAGAKPAKRRRATPEITVSAHAKYVRTSARKARIVCDHIRGKDVEQARAILAFTPRGVAEAWSKLLESAVANAEHNHELVGDELRVASVHADEGPTLKRFRPRAMGRATQLRKRTSHLTILLTQKD
;
A
#
# COMPACT_ATOMS: atom_id res chain seq x y z
N MET A 1 -34.10 -59.09 31.91
CA MET A 1 -33.11 -58.18 32.52
C MET A 1 -31.82 -58.27 31.72
N SER A 2 -31.45 -57.21 31.00
CA SER A 2 -30.13 -57.13 30.34
C SER A 2 -29.10 -56.66 31.37
N PRO A 3 -27.91 -57.28 31.48
CA PRO A 3 -26.89 -56.83 32.42
C PRO A 3 -26.31 -55.49 31.96
N ALA A 4 -26.22 -54.54 32.89
CA ALA A 4 -25.65 -53.21 32.64
C ALA A 4 -24.15 -53.32 32.29
N PRO A 5 -23.63 -52.47 31.37
CA PRO A 5 -22.22 -52.50 31.01
C PRO A 5 -21.35 -52.12 32.21
N LYS A 6 -20.32 -52.94 32.49
CA LYS A 6 -19.32 -52.64 33.53
C LYS A 6 -18.58 -51.36 33.15
N LYS A 7 -18.47 -50.43 34.10
CA LYS A 7 -17.65 -49.22 33.93
C LYS A 7 -16.18 -49.64 33.78
N PRO A 8 -15.42 -49.03 32.85
CA PRO A 8 -14.00 -49.32 32.68
C PRO A 8 -13.24 -48.98 33.96
N THR A 9 -12.28 -49.81 34.33
CA THR A 9 -11.41 -49.58 35.49
C THR A 9 -10.44 -48.43 35.20
N GLU A 10 -9.99 -47.73 36.24
CA GLU A 10 -9.17 -46.51 36.10
C GLU A 10 -7.87 -46.76 35.32
N GLU A 11 -7.29 -47.96 35.44
CA GLU A 11 -6.09 -48.38 34.68
C GLU A 11 -6.34 -48.50 33.16
N GLU A 12 -7.55 -48.86 32.73
CA GLU A 12 -7.90 -48.92 31.30
C GLU A 12 -8.07 -47.51 30.71
N VAL A 13 -8.55 -46.56 31.52
CA VAL A 13 -8.68 -45.14 31.14
C VAL A 13 -7.31 -44.49 31.03
N GLU A 14 -6.38 -44.82 31.93
CA GLU A 14 -5.01 -44.29 31.90
C GLU A 14 -4.21 -44.86 30.72
N LYS A 15 -4.32 -46.16 30.43
CA LYS A 15 -3.71 -46.77 29.23
C LYS A 15 -4.30 -46.22 27.94
N ALA A 16 -5.61 -45.93 27.91
CA ALA A 16 -6.24 -45.31 26.75
C ALA A 16 -5.77 -43.87 26.54
N LYS A 17 -5.55 -43.10 27.60
CA LYS A 17 -4.98 -41.75 27.54
C LYS A 17 -3.52 -41.77 27.09
N ALA A 18 -2.69 -42.63 27.68
CA ALA A 18 -1.29 -42.78 27.27
C ALA A 18 -1.14 -43.18 25.79
N LYS A 19 -2.01 -44.07 25.31
CA LYS A 19 -2.04 -44.47 23.89
C LYS A 19 -2.50 -43.34 22.97
N ALA A 20 -3.39 -42.46 23.44
CA ALA A 20 -3.82 -41.28 22.70
C ALA A 20 -2.72 -40.21 22.64
N ASP A 21 -1.99 -40.01 23.74
CA ASP A 21 -0.86 -39.07 23.81
C ASP A 21 0.32 -39.55 22.95
N GLU A 22 0.64 -40.84 22.95
CA GLU A 22 1.66 -41.41 22.07
C GLU A 22 1.29 -41.29 20.58
N ALA A 23 0.01 -41.47 20.25
CA ALA A 23 -0.48 -41.28 18.89
C ALA A 23 -0.41 -39.80 18.46
N PHE A 24 -0.69 -38.87 19.37
CA PHE A 24 -0.61 -37.44 19.11
C PHE A 24 0.83 -36.96 18.91
N ILE A 25 1.77 -37.45 19.74
CA ILE A 25 3.20 -37.14 19.60
C ILE A 25 3.71 -37.64 18.24
N LYS A 26 3.36 -38.87 17.85
CA LYS A 26 3.74 -39.43 16.54
C LYS A 26 3.16 -38.65 15.35
N GLU A 27 1.96 -38.08 15.50
CA GLU A 27 1.35 -37.23 14.48
C GLU A 27 2.05 -35.86 14.37
N GLN A 28 2.50 -35.29 15.49
CA GLN A 28 3.27 -34.03 15.49
C GLN A 28 4.68 -34.24 14.91
N ASP A 29 5.37 -35.33 15.28
CA ASP A 29 6.70 -35.67 14.77
C ASP A 29 6.69 -35.90 13.25
N ALA A 30 5.68 -36.61 12.73
CA ALA A 30 5.52 -36.82 11.28
C ALA A 30 5.25 -35.51 10.52
N LYS A 31 4.56 -34.56 11.17
CA LYS A 31 4.25 -33.25 10.60
C LYS A 31 5.44 -32.29 10.63
N GLN A 32 6.31 -32.43 11.63
CA GLN A 32 7.60 -31.74 11.69
C GLN A 32 8.56 -32.28 10.64
N GLU A 33 8.66 -33.61 10.48
CA GLU A 33 9.50 -34.22 9.43
C GLU A 33 9.08 -33.78 8.01
N GLU A 34 7.77 -33.64 7.74
CA GLU A 34 7.27 -33.11 6.46
C GLU A 34 7.59 -31.61 6.29
N ALA A 35 7.63 -30.84 7.38
CA ALA A 35 7.99 -29.42 7.35
C ALA A 35 9.49 -29.21 7.09
N ASP A 36 10.35 -29.99 7.75
CA ASP A 36 11.81 -29.97 7.56
C ASP A 36 12.19 -30.43 6.15
N ALA A 37 11.46 -31.40 5.57
CA ALA A 37 11.64 -31.81 4.17
C ALA A 37 11.26 -30.70 3.17
N ARG A 38 10.24 -29.89 3.48
CA ARG A 38 9.86 -28.74 2.64
C ARG A 38 10.83 -27.56 2.76
N GLU A 39 11.40 -27.36 3.95
CA GLU A 39 12.40 -26.31 4.18
C GLU A 39 13.73 -26.64 3.47
N THR A 40 14.17 -27.90 3.55
CA THR A 40 15.36 -28.39 2.82
C THR A 40 15.16 -28.37 1.29
N ALA A 41 13.97 -28.69 0.80
CA ALA A 41 13.64 -28.54 -0.63
C ALA A 41 13.62 -27.07 -1.09
N LYS A 42 13.12 -26.16 -0.24
CA LYS A 42 13.13 -24.71 -0.54
C LYS A 42 14.55 -24.15 -0.56
N ALA A 43 15.41 -24.59 0.36
CA ALA A 43 16.82 -24.21 0.39
C ALA A 43 17.60 -24.71 -0.84
N GLN A 44 17.25 -25.89 -1.38
CA GLN A 44 17.84 -26.39 -2.63
C GLN A 44 17.40 -25.59 -3.86
N VAL A 45 16.13 -25.17 -3.92
CA VAL A 45 15.62 -24.31 -5.01
C VAL A 45 16.23 -22.90 -4.96
N GLU A 46 16.48 -22.38 -3.75
CA GLU A 46 17.17 -21.09 -3.58
C GLU A 46 18.66 -21.17 -3.95
N ALA A 47 19.33 -22.31 -3.72
CA ALA A 47 20.72 -22.53 -4.13
C ALA A 47 20.89 -22.74 -5.65
N GLU A 48 19.89 -23.28 -6.34
CA GLU A 48 19.93 -23.45 -7.80
C GLU A 48 19.56 -22.16 -8.57
N GLY A 49 18.84 -21.23 -7.93
CA GLY A 49 18.45 -19.94 -8.50
C GLY A 49 19.59 -18.91 -8.64
N GLU A 50 20.76 -19.16 -8.05
CA GLU A 50 21.89 -18.21 -8.02
C GLU A 50 22.95 -18.48 -9.12
N SER A 51 22.74 -19.45 -10.01
CA SER A 51 23.75 -19.88 -11.01
C SER A 51 23.49 -19.49 -12.46
N THR A 52 22.49 -18.64 -12.76
CA THR A 52 22.29 -18.12 -14.12
C THR A 52 22.05 -16.62 -14.10
N GLU A 53 23.13 -15.83 -14.13
CA GLU A 53 23.21 -14.51 -14.78
C GLU A 53 24.66 -13.99 -14.73
N THR A 54 25.47 -14.44 -15.70
CA THR A 54 26.63 -13.66 -16.17
C THR A 54 26.55 -13.60 -17.69
N GLU A 55 26.01 -12.49 -18.20
CA GLU A 55 26.40 -11.97 -19.49
C GLU A 55 26.64 -10.46 -19.34
N GLU A 56 27.92 -10.09 -19.42
CA GLU A 56 28.42 -8.73 -19.42
C GLU A 56 28.01 -7.99 -20.69
N VAL A 57 27.62 -6.72 -20.57
CA VAL A 57 27.84 -5.72 -21.64
C VAL A 57 28.24 -4.38 -21.01
N ALA A 58 29.49 -3.98 -21.23
CA ALA A 58 30.08 -2.72 -20.78
C ALA A 58 29.55 -1.49 -21.55
N PRO A 59 29.56 -0.27 -20.97
CA PRO A 59 29.35 0.96 -21.71
C PRO A 59 30.67 1.72 -21.94
N SER A 60 30.92 2.15 -23.18
CA SER A 60 31.82 3.26 -23.50
C SER A 60 31.49 3.79 -24.88
N THR A 61 31.00 5.04 -24.95
CA THR A 61 31.57 6.15 -25.75
C THR A 61 30.56 7.29 -25.89
N GLU A 62 30.88 8.42 -25.26
CA GLU A 62 30.58 9.77 -25.78
C GLU A 62 31.24 9.94 -27.16
N PRO A 63 30.75 10.82 -28.08
CA PRO A 63 30.80 12.27 -27.83
C PRO A 63 29.80 13.21 -28.55
N ALA A 64 29.89 14.48 -28.10
CA ALA A 64 29.76 15.74 -28.86
C ALA A 64 28.38 16.42 -29.06
N ALA A 65 28.12 17.36 -28.14
CA ALA A 65 27.77 18.78 -28.34
C ALA A 65 27.25 19.31 -29.70
N LYS A 66 26.08 19.97 -29.65
CA LYS A 66 25.73 21.26 -30.30
C LYS A 66 24.36 21.70 -29.76
N ALA A 67 24.26 22.74 -28.93
CA ALA A 67 24.20 24.17 -29.27
C ALA A 67 22.80 24.72 -28.94
N VAL A 68 22.76 25.60 -27.93
CA VAL A 68 21.67 26.52 -27.60
C VAL A 68 21.55 27.56 -28.72
N PRO A 69 20.33 27.98 -29.06
CA PRO A 69 20.10 29.43 -29.05
C PRO A 69 18.86 29.83 -28.25
N GLU A 70 19.07 30.89 -27.47
CA GLU A 70 18.06 31.75 -26.87
C GLU A 70 17.17 32.36 -27.97
N GLY A 71 15.88 32.47 -27.66
CA GLY A 71 14.88 33.06 -28.55
C GLY A 71 13.61 33.36 -27.77
N GLU A 72 13.58 34.56 -27.20
CA GLU A 72 12.44 35.15 -26.52
C GLU A 72 11.31 35.38 -27.54
N ASP A 73 10.15 34.77 -27.34
CA ASP A 73 8.91 35.19 -27.99
C ASP A 73 7.84 35.37 -26.92
N GLY A 74 7.79 36.59 -26.38
CA GLY A 74 6.66 37.07 -25.60
C GLY A 74 5.39 37.21 -26.47
N PRO A 75 4.20 37.09 -25.88
CA PRO A 75 2.95 37.32 -26.60
C PRO A 75 2.82 38.81 -26.98
N ARG A 76 2.61 39.05 -28.28
CA ARG A 76 2.30 40.36 -28.86
C ARG A 76 0.82 40.71 -28.65
N ALA A 77 0.62 41.99 -28.29
CA ALA A 77 -0.53 42.86 -28.52
C ALA A 77 -1.51 43.12 -27.34
N ALA A 78 -1.34 44.36 -26.81
CA ALA A 78 -2.31 45.25 -26.19
C ALA A 78 -3.59 45.43 -27.05
N ALA A 79 -4.72 45.98 -26.60
CA ALA A 79 -5.04 47.05 -25.63
C ALA A 79 -6.44 46.77 -25.03
N ASP A 80 -6.88 47.31 -23.89
CA ASP A 80 -7.22 48.72 -23.69
C ASP A 80 -7.62 49.01 -22.23
N ALA A 81 -7.66 50.31 -21.92
CA ALA A 81 -8.26 50.99 -20.76
C ALA A 81 -7.40 51.20 -19.50
N ALA A 82 -6.75 52.37 -19.50
CA ALA A 82 -6.31 53.11 -18.32
C ALA A 82 -7.49 53.55 -17.44
N VAL A 83 -7.35 53.46 -16.12
CA VAL A 83 -7.92 54.42 -15.15
C VAL A 83 -6.93 54.59 -13.99
N ALA A 84 -6.73 55.85 -13.63
CA ALA A 84 -5.68 56.39 -12.79
C ALA A 84 -5.76 56.04 -11.29
N ALA A 85 -4.59 56.08 -10.65
CA ALA A 85 -4.40 56.16 -9.20
C ALA A 85 -4.96 57.48 -8.62
N PRO A 86 -5.19 57.53 -7.30
CA PRO A 86 -4.25 58.30 -6.51
C PRO A 86 -3.71 57.59 -5.26
N ALA A 87 -2.54 58.09 -4.87
CA ALA A 87 -1.74 57.66 -3.74
C ALA A 87 -2.31 58.13 -2.40
N ASP A 88 -2.27 57.24 -1.41
CA ASP A 88 -1.91 57.59 -0.03
C ASP A 88 -1.10 56.44 0.55
N ALA A 89 0.08 56.79 1.05
CA ALA A 89 1.05 55.88 1.65
C ALA A 89 0.74 55.72 3.14
N ASP A 90 0.66 54.47 3.61
CA ASP A 90 1.03 54.13 4.98
C ASP A 90 1.69 52.75 4.98
N GLU A 91 2.55 52.53 5.96
CA GLU A 91 3.84 51.89 5.82
C GLU A 91 3.78 50.42 6.30
N LEU A 92 3.87 49.45 5.38
CA LEU A 92 4.12 48.05 5.74
C LEU A 92 5.21 47.48 4.85
N ALA A 93 6.44 47.73 5.26
CA ALA A 93 7.64 47.11 4.71
C ALA A 93 7.53 45.58 4.81
N GLY A 94 7.54 44.91 3.64
CA GLY A 94 7.40 43.47 3.49
C GLY A 94 8.56 42.70 4.13
N ALA A 95 8.29 42.09 5.29
CA ALA A 95 9.08 40.99 5.80
C ALA A 95 8.85 39.76 4.91
N LYS A 96 9.87 39.33 4.16
CA LYS A 96 9.87 38.00 3.50
C LYS A 96 9.54 36.96 4.57
N PRO A 97 8.54 36.07 4.38
CA PRO A 97 8.17 35.14 5.44
C PRO A 97 9.37 34.25 5.75
N ALA A 98 9.88 34.35 6.97
CA ALA A 98 10.93 33.48 7.47
C ALA A 98 10.49 32.03 7.22
N LYS A 99 11.34 31.24 6.54
CA LYS A 99 11.11 29.80 6.31
C LYS A 99 10.67 29.18 7.64
N ARG A 100 9.38 28.86 7.75
CA ARG A 100 8.80 28.23 8.94
C ARG A 100 9.72 27.08 9.34
N ARG A 101 10.22 27.11 10.57
CA ARG A 101 11.14 26.11 11.12
C ARG A 101 10.56 24.73 10.77
N ARG A 102 11.26 23.99 9.91
CA ARG A 102 10.86 22.62 9.57
C ARG A 102 10.86 21.86 10.89
N ALA A 103 9.69 21.36 11.30
CA ALA A 103 9.63 20.34 12.33
C ALA A 103 10.60 19.22 11.93
N THR A 104 11.27 18.63 12.91
CA THR A 104 12.15 17.47 12.70
C THR A 104 11.43 16.47 11.79
N PRO A 105 12.08 15.95 10.72
CA PRO A 105 11.41 15.01 9.85
C PRO A 105 11.15 13.72 10.64
N GLU A 106 9.93 13.57 11.15
CA GLU A 106 9.47 12.26 11.61
C GLU A 106 9.52 11.31 10.43
N ILE A 107 10.13 10.14 10.64
CA ILE A 107 10.30 9.13 9.60
C ILE A 107 8.89 8.74 9.14
N THR A 108 8.59 9.12 7.90
CA THR A 108 7.30 8.88 7.27
C THR A 108 7.51 7.95 6.10
N VAL A 109 6.86 6.79 6.15
CA VAL A 109 6.92 5.79 5.08
C VAL A 109 5.71 5.99 4.18
N SER A 110 5.94 6.06 2.87
CA SER A 110 4.88 6.26 1.90
C SER A 110 4.70 5.06 0.98
N ALA A 111 3.46 4.73 0.65
CA ALA A 111 3.13 3.73 -0.35
C ALA A 111 2.03 4.25 -1.27
N HIS A 112 2.12 3.89 -2.55
CA HIS A 112 1.19 4.37 -3.58
C HIS A 112 0.71 3.25 -4.49
N ALA A 113 -0.61 3.16 -4.69
CA ALA A 113 -1.21 2.32 -5.73
C ALA A 113 -1.77 3.22 -6.84
N LYS A 114 -1.17 3.16 -8.03
CA LYS A 114 -1.56 4.01 -9.16
C LYS A 114 -2.50 3.27 -10.12
N TYR A 115 -3.42 4.03 -10.73
CA TYR A 115 -4.35 3.55 -11.75
C TYR A 115 -5.31 2.44 -11.30
N VAL A 116 -5.68 2.44 -10.02
CA VAL A 116 -6.65 1.49 -9.47
C VAL A 116 -8.00 1.68 -10.16
N ARG A 117 -8.62 0.59 -10.63
CA ARG A 117 -9.88 0.57 -11.40
C ARG A 117 -11.13 0.82 -10.56
N THR A 118 -11.06 1.84 -9.71
CA THR A 118 -12.13 2.26 -8.78
C THR A 118 -12.28 3.79 -8.82
N SER A 119 -13.49 4.29 -8.55
CA SER A 119 -13.71 5.72 -8.39
C SER A 119 -13.20 6.22 -7.03
N ALA A 120 -12.50 7.35 -6.99
CA ALA A 120 -11.97 7.94 -5.76
C ALA A 120 -13.01 8.05 -4.63
N ARG A 121 -14.26 8.47 -4.95
CA ARG A 121 -15.34 8.57 -3.95
C ARG A 121 -15.62 7.25 -3.20
N LYS A 122 -15.55 6.10 -3.88
CA LYS A 122 -15.76 4.79 -3.25
C LYS A 122 -14.56 4.39 -2.38
N ALA A 123 -13.34 4.76 -2.78
CA ALA A 123 -12.14 4.52 -2.00
C ALA A 123 -12.10 5.37 -0.72
N ARG A 124 -12.54 6.64 -0.79
CA ARG A 124 -12.57 7.56 0.36
C ARG A 124 -13.40 7.06 1.53
N ILE A 125 -14.52 6.38 1.26
CA ILE A 125 -15.35 5.77 2.32
C ILE A 125 -14.54 4.78 3.16
N VAL A 126 -13.63 4.03 2.54
CA VAL A 126 -12.76 3.09 3.27
C VAL A 126 -11.62 3.85 3.95
N CYS A 127 -11.07 4.91 3.34
CA CYS A 127 -10.04 5.76 3.96
C CYS A 127 -10.48 6.29 5.33
N ASP A 128 -11.73 6.74 5.43
CA ASP A 128 -12.28 7.31 6.66
C ASP A 128 -12.33 6.28 7.80
N HIS A 129 -12.41 4.98 7.49
CA HIS A 129 -12.38 3.93 8.49
C HIS A 129 -10.97 3.60 8.99
N ILE A 130 -9.91 3.86 8.22
CA ILE A 130 -8.52 3.45 8.57
C ILE A 130 -7.64 4.62 9.01
N ARG A 131 -8.07 5.86 8.79
CA ARG A 131 -7.31 7.06 9.16
C ARG A 131 -7.07 7.11 10.68
N GLY A 132 -5.80 7.31 11.07
CA GLY A 132 -5.40 7.48 12.47
C GLY A 132 -5.41 6.21 13.31
N LYS A 133 -5.55 5.03 12.68
CA LYS A 133 -5.56 3.74 13.38
C LYS A 133 -4.18 3.08 13.31
N ASP A 134 -3.95 2.18 14.25
CA ASP A 134 -2.78 1.30 14.24
C ASP A 134 -2.87 0.32 13.06
N VAL A 135 -1.73 -0.15 12.56
CA VAL A 135 -1.67 -1.07 11.41
C VAL A 135 -2.47 -2.35 11.67
N GLU A 136 -2.37 -2.93 12.86
CA GLU A 136 -3.12 -4.13 13.24
C GLU A 136 -4.64 -3.90 13.19
N GLN A 137 -5.11 -2.78 13.76
CA GLN A 137 -6.52 -2.41 13.72
C GLN A 137 -6.99 -2.15 12.28
N ALA A 138 -6.16 -1.49 11.47
CA ALA A 138 -6.45 -1.24 10.06
C ALA A 138 -6.58 -2.54 9.26
N ARG A 139 -5.70 -3.54 9.49
CA ARG A 139 -5.80 -4.88 8.89
C ARG A 139 -7.15 -5.54 9.22
N ALA A 140 -7.54 -5.52 10.49
CA ALA A 140 -8.83 -6.10 10.91
C ALA A 140 -10.02 -5.39 10.24
N ILE A 141 -10.03 -4.06 10.20
CA ILE A 141 -11.11 -3.28 9.58
C ILE A 141 -11.21 -3.57 8.08
N LEU A 142 -10.08 -3.64 7.38
CA LEU A 142 -10.05 -3.92 5.94
C LEU A 142 -10.54 -5.33 5.63
N ALA A 143 -10.19 -6.32 6.48
CA ALA A 143 -10.65 -7.70 6.33
C ALA A 143 -12.17 -7.85 6.42
N PHE A 144 -12.82 -7.11 7.32
CA PHE A 144 -14.28 -7.23 7.56
C PHE A 144 -15.12 -6.15 6.84
N THR A 145 -14.50 -5.27 6.07
CA THR A 145 -15.24 -4.24 5.33
C THR A 145 -15.95 -4.86 4.11
N PRO A 146 -17.29 -4.72 3.95
CA PRO A 146 -18.05 -5.38 2.88
C PRO A 146 -17.87 -4.74 1.49
N ARG A 147 -16.88 -3.85 1.32
CA ARG A 147 -16.66 -3.10 0.08
C ARG A 147 -15.49 -3.73 -0.67
N GLY A 148 -15.67 -4.08 -1.96
CA GLY A 148 -14.58 -4.61 -2.79
C GLY A 148 -13.37 -3.69 -2.98
N VAL A 149 -13.46 -2.42 -2.58
CA VAL A 149 -12.30 -1.50 -2.56
C VAL A 149 -11.34 -1.82 -1.41
N ALA A 150 -11.80 -2.51 -0.36
CA ALA A 150 -10.98 -2.88 0.78
C ALA A 150 -9.82 -3.80 0.39
N GLU A 151 -10.00 -4.67 -0.60
CA GLU A 151 -8.94 -5.55 -1.11
C GLU A 151 -7.75 -4.74 -1.67
N ALA A 152 -8.03 -3.66 -2.40
CA ALA A 152 -6.98 -2.78 -2.92
C ALA A 152 -6.24 -2.03 -1.80
N TRP A 153 -6.94 -1.69 -0.71
CA TRP A 153 -6.34 -1.08 0.47
C TRP A 153 -5.52 -2.07 1.30
N SER A 154 -5.95 -3.33 1.42
CA SER A 154 -5.19 -4.38 2.13
C SER A 154 -3.82 -4.58 1.50
N LYS A 155 -3.79 -4.78 0.17
CA LYS A 155 -2.54 -4.94 -0.58
C LYS A 155 -1.62 -3.73 -0.46
N LEU A 156 -2.20 -2.52 -0.45
CA LEU A 156 -1.43 -1.29 -0.29
C LEU A 156 -0.88 -1.14 1.14
N LEU A 157 -1.63 -1.54 2.16
CA LEU A 157 -1.19 -1.51 3.55
C LEU A 157 -0.05 -2.52 3.78
N GLU A 158 -0.18 -3.73 3.26
CA GLU A 158 0.87 -4.76 3.30
C GLU A 158 2.16 -4.26 2.62
N SER A 159 2.04 -3.66 1.44
CA SER A 159 3.18 -3.03 0.76
C SER A 159 3.79 -1.88 1.57
N ALA A 160 2.99 -1.08 2.26
CA ALA A 160 3.49 0.01 3.11
C ALA A 160 4.28 -0.50 4.30
N VAL A 161 3.82 -1.58 4.95
CA VAL A 161 4.53 -2.24 6.05
C VAL A 161 5.84 -2.85 5.56
N ALA A 162 5.83 -3.57 4.44
CA ALA A 162 7.04 -4.13 3.85
C ALA A 162 8.08 -3.05 3.51
N ASN A 163 7.63 -1.89 3.00
CA ASN A 163 8.52 -0.76 2.74
C ASN A 163 9.11 -0.15 4.02
N ALA A 164 8.35 -0.17 5.12
CA ALA A 164 8.80 0.34 6.41
C ALA A 164 9.85 -0.57 7.03
N GLU A 165 9.63 -1.88 6.97
CA GLU A 165 10.56 -2.91 7.45
C GLU A 165 11.85 -2.90 6.62
N HIS A 166 11.74 -2.89 5.29
CA HIS A 166 12.90 -3.00 4.40
C HIS A 166 13.78 -1.74 4.36
N ASN A 167 13.18 -0.54 4.32
CA ASN A 167 13.95 0.68 4.10
C ASN A 167 14.33 1.43 5.38
N HIS A 168 13.57 1.22 6.46
CA HIS A 168 13.73 1.97 7.71
C HIS A 168 13.90 1.04 8.92
N GLU A 169 13.94 -0.28 8.72
CA GLU A 169 14.11 -1.29 9.78
C GLU A 169 13.11 -1.12 10.94
N LEU A 170 11.93 -0.59 10.62
CA LEU A 170 10.86 -0.34 11.60
C LEU A 170 10.10 -1.63 11.89
N VAL A 171 9.63 -1.79 13.12
CA VAL A 171 8.76 -2.90 13.50
C VAL A 171 7.36 -2.64 12.96
N GLY A 172 6.86 -3.53 12.08
CA GLY A 172 5.59 -3.35 11.38
C GLY A 172 4.36 -3.17 12.28
N ASP A 173 4.37 -3.76 13.47
CA ASP A 173 3.26 -3.69 14.43
C ASP A 173 3.24 -2.38 15.25
N GLU A 174 4.36 -1.66 15.30
CA GLU A 174 4.50 -0.37 15.99
C GLU A 174 4.20 0.82 15.05
N LEU A 175 3.61 0.56 13.89
CA LEU A 175 3.27 1.57 12.90
C LEU A 175 1.81 2.02 13.06
N ARG A 176 1.60 3.32 12.83
CA ARG A 176 0.26 3.91 12.74
C ARG A 176 0.04 4.59 11.39
N VAL A 177 -1.22 4.67 11.00
CA VAL A 177 -1.63 5.32 9.76
C VAL A 177 -1.75 6.83 9.98
N ALA A 178 -0.73 7.59 9.58
CA ALA A 178 -0.68 9.04 9.74
C ALA A 178 -1.62 9.77 8.76
N SER A 179 -1.60 9.39 7.48
CA SER A 179 -2.54 9.95 6.52
C SER A 179 -2.92 8.95 5.43
N VAL A 180 -4.17 9.04 5.00
CA VAL A 180 -4.71 8.24 3.89
C VAL A 180 -5.60 9.11 3.04
N HIS A 181 -5.33 9.09 1.74
CA HIS A 181 -6.12 9.80 0.76
C HIS A 181 -6.22 9.02 -0.55
N ALA A 182 -7.30 9.31 -1.27
CA ALA A 182 -7.57 8.75 -2.58
C ALA A 182 -7.89 9.86 -3.57
N ASP A 183 -7.06 9.98 -4.58
CA ASP A 183 -7.13 10.99 -5.62
C ASP A 183 -7.74 10.45 -6.90
N GLU A 184 -8.26 11.37 -7.72
CA GLU A 184 -8.80 11.00 -9.02
C GLU A 184 -7.65 10.72 -9.99
N GLY A 185 -7.73 9.57 -10.65
CA GLY A 185 -6.85 9.22 -11.76
C GLY A 185 -7.47 9.55 -13.12
N PRO A 186 -6.77 9.22 -14.22
CA PRO A 186 -7.29 9.42 -15.56
C PRO A 186 -8.60 8.67 -15.76
N THR A 187 -9.60 9.39 -16.28
CA THR A 187 -10.92 8.82 -16.54
C THR A 187 -11.02 8.34 -17.99
N LEU A 188 -11.24 7.05 -18.18
CA LEU A 188 -11.49 6.48 -19.50
C LEU A 188 -12.90 6.82 -19.96
N LYS A 189 -13.02 7.37 -21.16
CA LYS A 189 -14.30 7.68 -21.81
C LYS A 189 -14.74 6.49 -22.65
N ARG A 190 -15.99 6.04 -22.50
CA ARG A 190 -16.65 5.01 -23.32
C ARG A 190 -18.03 5.53 -23.72
N PHE A 191 -18.55 5.15 -24.88
CA PHE A 191 -19.89 5.52 -25.30
C PHE A 191 -20.82 4.32 -25.20
N ARG A 192 -22.05 4.54 -24.74
CA ARG A 192 -23.11 3.53 -24.74
C ARG A 192 -24.30 4.05 -25.57
N PRO A 193 -24.81 3.26 -26.53
CA PRO A 193 -26.00 3.63 -27.29
C PRO A 193 -27.22 3.75 -26.37
N ARG A 194 -28.12 4.68 -26.70
CA ARG A 194 -29.40 4.94 -26.02
C ARG A 194 -30.51 5.09 -27.06
N ALA A 195 -31.75 5.17 -26.58
CA ALA A 195 -32.93 5.33 -27.42
C ALA A 195 -32.84 6.59 -28.32
N MET A 196 -33.54 6.54 -29.46
CA MET A 196 -33.63 7.63 -30.44
C MET A 196 -32.27 8.06 -31.02
N GLY A 197 -31.35 7.12 -31.29
CA GLY A 197 -30.04 7.40 -31.90
C GLY A 197 -29.07 8.19 -31.01
N ARG A 198 -29.38 8.37 -29.72
CA ARG A 198 -28.55 9.13 -28.78
C ARG A 198 -27.39 8.28 -28.26
N ALA A 199 -26.24 8.90 -28.02
CA ALA A 199 -25.11 8.27 -27.33
C ALA A 199 -24.83 9.01 -26.02
N THR A 200 -24.61 8.25 -24.94
CA THR A 200 -24.21 8.82 -23.64
C THR A 200 -22.81 8.37 -23.27
N GLN A 201 -22.06 9.27 -22.63
CA GLN A 201 -20.70 8.99 -22.20
C GLN A 201 -20.70 8.27 -20.84
N LEU A 202 -20.15 7.05 -20.83
CA LEU A 202 -19.81 6.31 -19.62
C LEU A 202 -18.36 6.62 -19.21
N ARG A 203 -18.19 7.13 -17.98
CA ARG A 203 -16.88 7.44 -17.40
C ARG A 203 -16.38 6.28 -16.55
N LYS A 204 -15.36 5.57 -17.03
CA LYS A 204 -14.65 4.53 -16.28
C LYS A 204 -13.48 5.19 -15.55
N ARG A 205 -13.77 5.68 -14.34
CA ARG A 205 -12.82 6.40 -13.49
C ARG A 205 -11.76 5.46 -12.92
N THR A 206 -10.56 5.98 -12.73
CA THR A 206 -9.50 5.34 -11.94
C THR A 206 -9.17 6.21 -10.73
N SER A 207 -8.41 5.66 -9.78
CA SER A 207 -7.92 6.37 -8.61
C SER A 207 -6.45 6.08 -8.35
N HIS A 208 -5.83 7.03 -7.68
CA HIS A 208 -4.52 6.87 -7.06
C HIS A 208 -4.74 6.81 -5.55
N LEU A 209 -4.25 5.75 -4.91
CA LEU A 209 -4.36 5.54 -3.48
C LEU A 209 -3.00 5.80 -2.84
N THR A 210 -2.99 6.52 -1.73
CA THR A 210 -1.76 6.85 -1.00
C THR A 210 -1.96 6.57 0.49
N ILE A 211 -1.00 5.87 1.09
CA ILE A 211 -0.91 5.66 2.54
C ILE A 211 0.42 6.26 3.01
N LEU A 212 0.37 7.01 4.10
CA LEU A 212 1.53 7.43 4.89
C LEU A 212 1.46 6.76 6.26
N LEU A 213 2.53 6.04 6.62
CA LEU A 213 2.74 5.45 7.93
C LEU A 213 3.78 6.24 8.72
N THR A 214 3.57 6.33 10.02
CA THR A 214 4.57 6.86 10.97
C THR A 214 4.75 5.87 12.10
N GLN A 215 5.86 5.98 12.83
CA GLN A 215 6.00 5.29 14.09
C GLN A 215 4.89 5.75 15.06
N LYS A 216 4.43 4.81 15.89
CA LYS A 216 3.53 5.09 17.00
C LYS A 216 4.32 5.76 18.13
N ASP A 217 3.70 6.76 18.77
CA ASP A 217 4.24 7.43 19.96
C ASP A 217 4.20 6.52 21.19
#